data_AF-A0A2A5W8Y4-F1
#
_entry.id   AF-A0A2A5W8Y4-F1
#
_cell.length_a   1.000
_cell.length_b   1.000
_cell.length_c   1.000
_cell.angle_alpha   90.00
_cell.angle_beta   90.00
_cell.angle_gamma   90.00
#
_symmetry.space_group_name_H-M   'P 1'
#
loop_
_entity.id
_entity.type
_entity.pdbx_description
1 polymer ?
#
loop_
_entity_poly.entity_id
_entity_poly.type
_entity_poly.pdbx_seq_one_letter_code
_entity_poly.pdbx_strand_id
1 'polypeptide(L)'
;MKIIGMLSLVFLLSGCQWWLDQYDDGGIPTISSQRQADAYNATVSSPGEMLVCGREAVIGSNIREFVCMTVAQRDRMAREAQEALQEVRVDGVIQ
;
A
#
# COMPACT_ATOMS: atom_id res chain seq x y z
N MET A 1 25.98 -33.80 -8.52
CA MET A 1 25.10 -33.34 -7.41
C MET A 1 25.43 -31.93 -6.92
N LYS A 2 26.69 -31.59 -6.62
CA LYS A 2 27.09 -30.22 -6.18
C LYS A 2 26.69 -29.09 -7.15
N ILE A 3 26.86 -29.30 -8.46
CA ILE A 3 26.55 -28.30 -9.50
C ILE A 3 25.04 -28.03 -9.59
N ILE A 4 24.21 -29.07 -9.43
CA ILE A 4 22.74 -28.95 -9.47
C ILE A 4 22.24 -28.12 -8.29
N GLY A 5 22.80 -28.34 -7.08
CA GLY A 5 22.45 -27.53 -5.90
C GLY A 5 22.92 -26.08 -6.00
N MET A 6 24.03 -25.82 -6.68
CA MET A 6 24.51 -24.46 -6.91
C MET A 6 23.60 -23.71 -7.91
N LEU A 7 23.19 -24.38 -8.99
CA LEU A 7 22.27 -23.83 -9.98
C LEU A 7 20.87 -23.54 -9.38
N SER A 8 20.36 -24.40 -8.50
CA SER A 8 19.07 -24.16 -7.85
C SER A 8 19.12 -22.95 -6.91
N LEU A 9 20.23 -22.76 -6.18
CA LEU A 9 20.40 -21.61 -5.30
C LEU A 9 20.43 -20.29 -6.10
N VAL A 10 21.15 -20.27 -7.22
CA VAL A 10 21.22 -19.10 -8.10
C VAL A 10 19.84 -18.77 -8.67
N PHE A 11 19.08 -19.77 -9.13
CA PHE A 11 17.72 -19.56 -9.63
C PHE A 11 16.78 -18.98 -8.57
N LEU A 12 16.84 -19.48 -7.34
CA LEU A 12 16.01 -18.96 -6.24
C LEU A 12 16.38 -17.52 -5.89
N LEU A 13 17.67 -17.19 -5.83
CA LEU A 13 18.13 -15.83 -5.52
C LEU A 13 17.79 -14.82 -6.63
N SER A 14 17.90 -15.22 -7.90
CA SER A 14 17.50 -14.39 -9.03
C SER A 14 15.99 -14.16 -9.10
N GLY A 15 15.18 -15.18 -8.76
CA GLY A 15 13.72 -15.05 -8.68
C GLY A 15 13.28 -14.11 -7.57
N CYS A 16 13.93 -14.13 -6.40
CA CYS A 16 13.63 -13.21 -5.31
C CYS A 16 13.97 -11.76 -5.64
N GLN A 17 15.11 -11.49 -6.30
CA GLN A 17 15.47 -10.13 -6.71
C GLN A 17 14.52 -9.59 -7.77
N TRP A 18 14.12 -10.42 -8.73
CA TRP A 18 13.12 -10.06 -9.73
C TRP A 18 11.76 -9.75 -9.09
N TRP A 19 11.32 -10.54 -8.11
CA TRP A 19 10.08 -10.29 -7.38
C TRP A 19 10.14 -9.01 -6.52
N LEU A 20 11.29 -8.73 -5.90
CA LEU A 20 11.48 -7.52 -5.10
C LEU A 20 11.51 -6.24 -5.95
N ASP A 21 12.13 -6.28 -7.13
CA ASP A 21 12.17 -5.16 -8.09
C ASP A 21 10.79 -4.89 -8.70
N GLN A 22 9.95 -5.92 -8.83
CA GLN A 22 8.56 -5.82 -9.26
C GLN A 22 7.63 -5.29 -8.14
N TYR A 23 8.04 -5.34 -6.88
CA TYR A 23 7.35 -4.71 -5.75
C TYR A 23 7.65 -3.19 -5.74
N ASP A 24 7.19 -2.53 -6.79
CA ASP A 24 7.05 -1.09 -6.84
C ASP A 24 5.72 -0.74 -6.16
N ASP A 25 5.76 -0.23 -4.93
CA ASP A 25 4.61 0.19 -4.12
C ASP A 25 3.91 1.45 -4.69
N GLY A 26 3.70 1.48 -6.02
CA GLY A 26 2.84 2.44 -6.68
C GLY A 26 3.27 3.89 -6.46
N GLY A 27 4.57 4.19 -6.64
CA GLY A 27 5.02 5.51 -7.08
C GLY A 27 4.65 6.72 -6.23
N ILE A 28 4.34 6.56 -4.95
CA ILE A 28 4.33 7.70 -4.02
C ILE A 28 5.78 7.89 -3.59
N PRO A 29 6.44 9.03 -3.89
CA PRO A 29 7.78 9.30 -3.37
C PRO A 29 7.75 9.06 -1.87
N THR A 30 8.78 8.44 -1.30
CA THR A 30 8.83 7.94 0.08
C THR A 30 8.63 9.08 1.09
N ILE A 31 7.41 9.57 1.21
CA ILE A 31 7.00 10.68 2.07
C ILE A 31 6.87 10.07 3.46
N SER A 32 8.00 10.08 4.15
CA SER A 32 8.17 9.49 5.48
C SER A 32 7.80 10.46 6.61
N SER A 33 7.34 11.67 6.27
CA SER A 33 7.01 12.70 7.25
C SER A 33 5.90 13.63 6.80
N GLN A 34 5.12 14.13 7.77
CA GLN A 34 4.06 15.10 7.54
C GLN A 34 4.56 16.35 6.81
N ARG A 35 5.76 16.83 7.13
CA ARG A 35 6.36 18.01 6.49
C ARG A 35 6.55 17.83 4.98
N GLN A 36 6.92 16.63 4.53
CA GLN A 36 7.08 16.34 3.11
C GLN A 36 5.73 16.24 2.41
N ALA A 37 4.71 15.72 3.08
CA ALA A 37 3.33 15.72 2.57
C ALA A 37 2.77 17.14 2.41
N ASP A 38 3.02 18.01 3.40
CA ASP A 38 2.56 19.41 3.35
C ASP A 38 3.28 20.19 2.23
N ALA A 39 4.58 19.93 2.03
CA ALA A 39 5.34 20.51 0.92
C ALA A 39 4.82 20.04 -0.44
N TYR A 40 4.48 18.75 -0.57
CA TYR A 40 3.86 18.22 -1.78
C TYR A 40 2.49 18.87 -2.03
N ASN A 41 1.63 18.94 -1.00
CA ASN A 41 0.30 19.54 -1.09
C ASN A 41 0.34 21.02 -1.50
N ALA A 42 1.41 21.75 -1.16
CA ALA A 42 1.61 23.13 -1.60
C ALA A 42 1.94 23.27 -3.10
N THR A 43 2.39 22.19 -3.76
CA THR A 43 2.72 22.16 -5.19
C THR A 43 1.59 21.64 -6.07
N VAL A 44 0.59 21.00 -5.47
CA VAL A 44 -0.51 20.35 -6.18
C VAL A 44 -1.64 21.33 -6.45
N SER A 45 -2.12 21.37 -7.70
CA SER A 45 -3.21 22.27 -8.12
C SER A 45 -4.61 21.67 -7.90
N SER A 46 -4.72 20.36 -7.72
CA SER A 46 -5.99 19.63 -7.60
C SER A 46 -6.22 19.09 -6.20
N PRO A 47 -7.37 19.36 -5.55
CA PRO A 47 -7.69 18.80 -4.23
C PRO A 47 -7.69 17.26 -4.19
N GLY A 48 -8.01 16.60 -5.31
CA GLY A 48 -8.03 15.14 -5.40
C GLY A 48 -6.65 14.49 -5.39
N GLU A 49 -5.62 15.24 -5.77
CA GLU A 49 -4.21 14.81 -5.81
C GLU A 49 -3.46 15.12 -4.51
N MET A 50 -4.08 15.88 -3.60
CA MET A 50 -3.51 16.14 -2.28
C MET A 50 -3.29 14.82 -1.53
N LEU A 51 -2.17 14.71 -0.84
CA LEU A 51 -1.84 13.59 0.02
C LEU A 51 -2.45 13.79 1.40
N VAL A 52 -3.10 12.74 1.88
CA VAL A 52 -3.52 12.58 3.27
C VAL A 52 -2.69 11.44 3.85
N CYS A 53 -1.86 11.79 4.83
CA CYS A 53 -1.04 10.82 5.53
C CYS A 53 -1.63 10.48 6.88
N GLY A 54 -1.55 9.20 7.24
CA GLY A 54 -2.01 8.68 8.52
C GLY A 54 -1.04 7.63 9.04
N ARG A 55 -1.10 7.38 10.35
CA ARG A 55 -0.55 6.14 10.89
C ARG A 55 -1.62 5.07 10.77
N GLU A 56 -1.31 4.00 10.05
CA GLU A 56 -2.28 2.93 9.85
C GLU A 56 -2.72 2.30 11.17
N ALA A 57 -4.01 1.96 11.25
CA ALA A 57 -4.56 1.21 12.36
C ALA A 57 -4.16 -0.26 12.17
N VAL A 58 -3.12 -0.67 12.88
CA VAL A 58 -2.51 -1.98 12.72
C VAL A 58 -3.46 -3.11 13.12
N ILE A 59 -3.92 -3.88 12.13
CA ILE A 59 -4.55 -5.20 12.31
C ILE A 59 -3.49 -6.25 11.94
N GLY A 60 -2.59 -6.59 12.86
CA GLY A 60 -1.68 -7.74 12.73
C GLY A 60 -0.17 -7.45 12.82
N SER A 61 0.32 -6.34 12.28
CA SER A 61 1.71 -5.88 12.53
C SER A 61 1.72 -5.05 13.82
N ASN A 62 2.70 -5.19 14.72
CA ASN A 62 2.75 -4.36 15.94
C ASN A 62 3.28 -2.93 15.66
N ILE A 63 3.68 -2.64 14.42
CA ILE A 63 4.37 -1.40 14.04
C ILE A 63 3.44 -0.51 13.22
N ARG A 64 3.17 0.70 13.72
CA ARG A 64 2.39 1.71 13.01
C ARG A 64 3.22 2.28 11.86
N GLU A 65 2.87 1.91 10.64
CA GLU A 65 3.48 2.47 9.45
C GLU A 65 2.88 3.85 9.13
N PHE A 66 3.72 4.77 8.65
CA PHE A 66 3.29 6.09 8.17
C PHE A 66 2.99 5.96 6.69
N VAL A 67 1.70 5.94 6.35
CA VAL A 67 1.24 5.71 4.99
C VAL A 67 0.58 6.99 4.48
N CYS A 68 0.92 7.38 3.26
CA CYS A 68 0.33 8.49 2.55
C CYS A 68 -0.46 7.96 1.36
N MET A 69 -1.65 8.50 1.14
CA MET A 69 -2.47 8.22 -0.04
C MET A 69 -3.13 9.51 -0.53
N THR A 70 -3.53 9.57 -1.78
CA THR A 70 -4.24 10.74 -2.30
C THR A 70 -5.68 10.80 -1.77
N VAL A 71 -6.26 11.99 -1.70
CA VAL A 71 -7.69 12.18 -1.34
C VAL A 71 -8.58 11.36 -2.29
N ALA A 72 -8.30 11.36 -3.59
CA ALA A 72 -9.08 10.60 -4.56
C ALA A 72 -9.01 9.07 -4.32
N GLN A 73 -7.86 8.55 -3.91
CA GLN A 73 -7.71 7.14 -3.52
C GLN A 73 -8.49 6.83 -2.25
N ARG A 74 -8.40 7.69 -1.23
CA ARG A 74 -9.18 7.53 0.01
C ARG A 74 -10.68 7.48 -0.25
N ASP A 75 -11.19 8.34 -1.12
CA ASP A 75 -12.62 8.39 -1.46
C ASP A 75 -13.07 7.17 -2.26
N ARG A 76 -12.20 6.58 -3.08
CA ARG A 76 -12.48 5.30 -3.76
C ARG A 76 -12.55 4.16 -2.73
N MET A 77 -11.53 4.03 -1.89
CA MET A 77 -11.49 3.00 -0.84
C MET A 77 -12.69 3.11 0.12
N ALA A 78 -13.10 4.33 0.48
CA ALA A 78 -14.25 4.55 1.35
C ALA A 78 -15.56 4.07 0.70
N ARG A 79 -15.73 4.26 -0.62
CA ARG A 79 -16.88 3.75 -1.38
C ARG A 79 -16.85 2.24 -1.50
N GLU A 80 -15.71 1.67 -1.88
CA GLU A 80 -15.52 0.22 -1.98
C GLU A 80 -15.78 -0.47 -0.63
N ALA A 81 -15.29 0.09 0.48
CA ALA A 81 -15.55 -0.42 1.82
C ALA A 81 -17.04 -0.34 2.20
N GLN A 82 -17.74 0.74 1.82
CA GLN A 82 -19.19 0.85 2.04
C GLN A 82 -19.96 -0.17 1.22
N GLU A 83 -19.59 -0.39 -0.04
CA GLU A 83 -20.19 -1.40 -0.90
C GLU A 83 -19.98 -2.81 -0.34
N ALA A 84 -18.76 -3.14 0.09
CA ALA A 84 -18.46 -4.42 0.74
C ALA A 84 -19.24 -4.62 2.05
N LEU A 85 -19.40 -3.58 2.87
CA LEU A 85 -20.24 -3.65 4.07
C LEU A 85 -21.72 -3.84 3.76
N GLN A 86 -22.20 -3.28 2.64
CA GLN A 86 -23.57 -3.52 2.18
C GLN A 86 -23.74 -4.95 1.68
N GLU A 87 -22.79 -5.49 0.93
CA GLU A 87 -22.77 -6.90 0.50
C GLU A 87 -22.81 -7.85 1.70
N VAL A 88 -21.91 -7.67 2.68
CA VAL A 88 -21.89 -8.47 3.93
C VAL A 88 -23.19 -8.33 4.73
N ARG A 89 -23.81 -7.15 4.74
CA ARG A 89 -25.11 -6.94 5.39
C ARG A 89 -26.23 -7.70 4.68
N VAL A 90 -26.22 -7.73 3.35
CA VAL A 90 -27.25 -8.38 2.53
C VAL A 90 -27.10 -9.91 2.59
N ASP A 91 -25.88 -10.43 2.70
CA ASP A 91 -25.58 -11.87 2.79
C ASP A 91 -25.75 -12.49 4.18
N GLY A 92 -26.19 -11.73 5.18
CA GLY A 92 -26.83 -12.31 6.37
C GLY A 92 -25.92 -13.04 7.37
N VAL A 93 -24.93 -12.35 7.93
CA VAL A 93 -24.25 -12.80 9.17
C VAL A 93 -24.14 -11.66 10.19
N ILE A 94 -25.28 -11.11 10.60
CA ILE A 94 -25.48 -10.63 11.97
C ILE A 94 -26.89 -11.06 12.37
N GLN A 95 -27.00 -12.24 12.98
CA GLN A 95 -28.11 -12.62 13.86
C GLN A 95 -27.52 -12.82 15.26
#